data_AF-A0A1F3TV31-F1
#
_entry.id   AF-A0A1F3TV31-F1
#
_cell.length_a   1.000
_cell.length_b   1.000
_cell.length_c   1.000
_cell.angle_alpha   90.00
_cell.angle_beta   90.00
_cell.angle_gamma   90.00
#
_symmetry.space_group_name_H-M   'P 1'
#
loop_
_entity.id
_entity.type
_entity.pdbx_description
1 polymer ?
#
loop_
_entity_poly.entity_id
_entity_poly.type
_entity_poly.pdbx_seq_one_letter_code
_entity_poly.pdbx_strand_id
1 'polypeptide(L)' 'MDMNQFNHARLCLGLSRQELRRRIELGQVDIQILNAQLDNYSHEIKLDALAEKWLELNSLDQVDKFHSNE' A
#
# COMPACT_ATOMS: atom_id res chain seq x y z
N MET A 1 -0.87 15.70 9.29
CA MET A 1 -1.08 14.25 9.21
C MET A 1 -2.32 13.92 10.02
N ASP A 2 -3.30 13.28 9.39
CA ASP A 2 -4.52 12.84 10.09
C ASP A 2 -4.25 11.58 10.93
N MET A 3 -5.24 11.15 11.73
CA MET A 3 -5.05 10.03 12.65
C MET A 3 -4.98 8.65 11.95
N ASN A 4 -5.51 8.53 10.73
CA ASN A 4 -5.44 7.32 9.94
C ASN A 4 -4.04 7.16 9.33
N GLN A 5 -3.50 8.22 8.74
CA GLN A 5 -2.13 8.32 8.26
C GLN A 5 -1.13 8.07 9.38
N PHE A 6 -1.36 8.63 10.58
CA PHE A 6 -0.51 8.38 11.75
C PHE A 6 -0.49 6.91 12.16
N ASN A 7 -1.66 6.24 12.16
CA ASN A 7 -1.74 4.82 12.48
C ASN A 7 -1.07 3.97 11.39
N HIS A 8 -1.28 4.30 10.12
CA HIS A 8 -0.65 3.60 9.00
C HIS A 8 0.88 3.73 9.06
N ALA A 9 1.39 4.94 9.26
CA ALA A 9 2.82 5.23 9.42
C ALA A 9 3.47 4.40 10.53
N ARG A 10 2.84 4.32 11.71
CA ARG A 10 3.41 3.54 12.82
C ARG A 10 3.49 2.06 12.48
N LEU A 11 2.51 1.53 11.73
CA LEU A 11 2.49 0.13 11.33
C LEU A 11 3.57 -0.16 10.29
N CYS A 12 3.70 0.70 9.26
CA CYS A 12 4.75 0.57 8.25
C CYS A 12 6.17 0.65 8.84
N LEU A 13 6.38 1.53 9.82
CA LEU A 13 7.68 1.71 10.47
C LEU A 13 7.93 0.75 11.65
N GLY A 14 6.93 -0.05 12.05
CA GLY A 14 7.04 -0.92 13.23
C GLY A 14 7.21 -0.15 14.55
N LEU A 15 6.69 1.07 14.65
CA LEU A 15 6.87 1.95 15.80
C LEU A 15 5.63 2.01 16.69
N SER A 16 5.84 2.22 17.98
CA SER A 16 4.74 2.59 18.89
C SER A 16 4.22 4.00 18.55
N ARG A 17 3.00 4.34 18.98
CA ARG A 17 2.44 5.68 18.76
C ARG A 17 3.30 6.76 19.43
N GLN A 18 3.79 6.48 20.63
CA GLN A 18 4.65 7.39 21.38
C GLN A 18 5.99 7.58 20.68
N GLU A 19 6.59 6.50 20.17
CA GLU A 19 7.90 6.58 19.52
C GLU A 19 7.84 7.32 18.19
N LEU A 20 6.82 7.06 17.36
CA LEU A 20 6.61 7.82 16.12
C LEU A 20 6.45 9.33 16.42
N ARG A 21 5.63 9.67 17.42
CA ARG A 21 5.41 11.05 17.82
C ARG A 21 6.70 11.73 18.30
N ARG A 22 7.46 11.04 19.16
CA ARG A 22 8.74 11.52 19.67
C ARG A 22 9.73 11.81 18.53
N ARG A 23 9.83 10.92 17.55
CA ARG A 23 10.75 11.10 16.41
C ARG A 23 10.36 12.26 15.50
N ILE A 24 9.05 12.51 15.31
CA ILE A 24 8.55 13.68 14.59
C ILE A 24 8.89 14.96 15.35
N GLU A 25 8.63 15.00 16.66
CA GLU A 25 8.90 16.16 17.51
C GLU A 25 10.41 16.47 17.61
N LEU A 26 11.27 15.45 17.58
CA LEU A 26 12.73 15.59 17.53
C LEU A 26 13.27 15.92 16.14
N GLY A 27 12.42 16.00 15.11
CA GLY A 27 12.86 16.25 13.72
C GLY A 27 13.65 15.09 13.10
N GLN A 28 13.64 13.91 13.72
CA GLN A 28 14.28 12.70 13.18
C GLN A 28 13.46 12.05 12.06
N VAL A 29 12.16 12.34 12.05
CA VAL A 29 11.22 11.95 11.00
C VAL A 29 10.58 13.21 10.47
N ASP A 30 10.90 13.55 9.21
CA ASP A 30 10.25 14.63 8.51
C ASP A 30 8.82 14.22 8.12
N ILE A 31 7.84 14.97 8.59
CA ILE A 31 6.43 14.65 8.39
C ILE A 31 5.98 14.83 6.94
N GLN A 32 6.60 15.73 6.18
CA GLN A 32 6.26 15.94 4.77
C GLN A 32 6.79 14.78 3.93
N ILE A 33 8.04 14.38 4.17
CA ILE A 33 8.64 13.21 3.49
C ILE A 33 7.87 11.95 3.84
N LEU A 34 7.53 11.75 5.12
CA LEU A 34 6.76 10.60 5.56
C LEU A 34 5.38 10.55 4.87
N ASN A 35 4.65 11.66 4.80
CA ASN A 35 3.35 11.66 4.12
C ASN A 35 3.49 11.35 2.62
N ALA A 36 4.49 11.93 1.94
CA ALA A 36 4.73 11.64 0.53
C ALA A 36 5.05 10.15 0.28
N GLN A 37 5.84 9.53 1.17
CA GLN A 37 6.14 8.11 1.10
C GLN A 37 4.91 7.23 1.33
N LEU A 38 4.05 7.58 2.29
CA LEU A 38 2.80 6.84 2.54
C LEU A 38 1.84 6.96 1.36
N ASP A 39 1.75 8.15 0.75
CA ASP A 39 0.90 8.37 -0.42
C ASP A 39 1.41 7.57 -1.63
N ASN A 40 2.72 7.50 -1.84
CA ASN A 40 3.32 6.66 -2.90
C ASN A 40 3.09 5.17 -2.64
N TYR A 41 3.35 4.69 -1.42
CA TYR A 41 3.09 3.30 -1.04
C TYR A 41 1.62 2.91 -1.22
N SER A 42 0.69 3.82 -0.91
CA SER A 42 -0.74 3.58 -1.11
C SER A 42 -1.12 3.45 -2.60
N HIS A 43 -0.40 4.10 -3.50
CA HIS A 43 -0.59 3.95 -4.94
C HIS A 43 0.02 2.65 -5.46
N GLU A 44 1.20 2.26 -4.99
CA GLU A 44 1.83 0.99 -5.34
C GLU A 44 0.94 -0.19 -4.94
N ILE A 45 0.42 -0.22 -3.70
CA ILE A 45 -0.51 -1.27 -3.25
C ILE A 45 -1.78 -1.34 -4.12
N LYS A 46 -2.31 -0.17 -4.54
CA LYS A 46 -3.48 -0.14 -5.44
C LYS A 46 -3.15 -0.67 -6.83
N LEU A 47 -1.96 -0.37 -7.35
CA LEU A 47 -1.50 -0.86 -8.64
C LEU A 47 -1.30 -2.38 -8.61
N ASP A 48 -0.70 -2.91 -7.55
CA ASP A 48 -0.54 -4.35 -7.36
C ASP A 48 -1.91 -5.05 -7.29
N ALA A 49 -2.86 -4.52 -6.51
CA ALA A 49 -4.21 -5.08 -6.44
C ALA A 49 -4.97 -4.99 -7.79
N LEU A 50 -4.75 -3.93 -8.57
CA LEU A 50 -5.31 -3.81 -9.92
C LEU A 50 -4.66 -4.80 -10.89
N ALA A 51 -3.36 -5.03 -10.77
CA ALA A 51 -2.62 -6.01 -11.58
C ALA A 51 -3.06 -7.44 -11.25
N GLU A 52 -3.23 -7.79 -9.98
CA GLU A 52 -3.77 -9.08 -9.54
C GLU A 52 -5.18 -9.29 -10.08
N LYS A 53 -6.07 -8.30 -9.94
CA LYS A 53 -7.43 -8.35 -10.49
C LYS A 53 -7.43 -8.49 -12.01
N TRP A 54 -6.52 -7.82 -12.71
CA TRP A 54 -6.37 -7.95 -14.15
C TRP A 54 -5.88 -9.36 -14.53
N LEU A 55 -4.91 -9.92 -13.80
CA LEU A 55 -4.45 -11.29 -14.00
C LEU A 55 -5.57 -12.30 -13.78
N GLU A 56 -6.37 -12.16 -12.71
CA GLU A 56 -7.54 -13.01 -12.45
C GLU A 56 -8.55 -12.95 -13.61
N LEU A 57 -8.93 -11.75 -14.05
CA LEU A 57 -9.87 -11.54 -15.15
C LEU A 57 -9.37 -12.15 -16.47
N ASN A 58 -8.09 -11.99 -16.80
CA ASN A 58 -7.54 -12.53 -18.05
C ASN A 58 -7.16 -14.01 -17.96
N SER A 59 -7.01 -14.57 -16.76
CA SER A 59 -6.84 -16.03 -16.58
C SER A 59 -8.13 -16.79 -16.87
N LEU A 60 -9.30 -16.21 -16.58
CA LEU A 60 -10.61 -16.78 -16.89
C LEU A 60 -10.84 -16.90 -18.41
N ASP A 61 -10.42 -15.91 -19.19
CA ASP A 61 -10.53 -15.91 -20.66
C ASP A 61 -9.68 -16.99 -21.36
N GLN A 62 -8.69 -17.57 -20.67
CA GLN A 62 -7.88 -18.66 -21.24
C GLN A 62 -8.49 -20.04 -21.05
N VAL A 63 -9.36 -20.25 -20.04
CA VAL A 63 -9.94 -21.58 -19.78
C VAL A 63 -11.04 -21.92 -20.80
N ASP A 64 -11.82 -20.93 -21.25
CA ASP A 64 -12.89 -21.14 -22.24
C ASP A 64 -12.37 -21.51 -23.64
N LYS A 65 -11.11 -21.20 -23.97
CA LYS A 65 -10.51 -21.57 -25.26
C LYS A 65 -10.04 -23.03 -25.35
N PHE A 66 -9.87 -23.72 -24.21
CA PHE A 66 -9.40 -25.11 -24.19
C PHE A 66 -10.51 -26.16 -24.13
N HIS A 67 -11.77 -25.76 -23.98
CA HIS A 67 -12.91 -26.68 -23.98
C HIS A 67 -13.69 -26.78 -25.30
N SER A 68 -13.20 -26.14 -26.38
CA SER A 68 -13.86 -26.16 -27.70
C SER A 68 -13.16 -27.03 -28.76
N ASN A 69 -12.43 -28.07 -28.34
CA ASN A 69 -11.98 -29.12 -29.27
C ASN A 69 -12.70 -30.42 -28.90
N GLU A 70 -13.87 -30.63 -29.52
CA GLU A 70 -14.41 -31.95 -29.82
C GLU A 70 -13.40 -32.80 -30.61
#